data_AF-A0A8H7E3N4-F1
#
_entry.id   AF-A0A8H7E3N4-F1
#
_cell.length_a   1.000
_cell.length_b   1.000
_cell.length_c   1.000
_cell.angle_alpha   90.00
_cell.angle_beta   90.00
_cell.angle_gamma   90.00
#
_symmetry.space_group_name_H-M   'P 1'
#
loop_
_entity.id
_entity.type
_entity.pdbx_description
1 polymer ?
#
loop_
_entity_poly.entity_id
_entity_poly.type
_entity_poly.pdbx_seq_one_letter_code
_entity_poly.pdbx_strand_id
1 'polypeptide(L)'
;MIKNQVSTVLLAILSSCHTAFAGGAIVLNSNECIILDGNGKEETVSGSLHTVQNANNYHYICKAQVTPPSSGHAAYFDYENTGLTCGDNNFEWHETVSTSGNAVVDCLITPAAPPKS
;
A
#
# COMPACT_ATOMS: atom_id res chain seq x y z
N MET A 1 -10.39 -73.09 29.97
CA MET A 1 -10.10 -71.65 30.18
C MET A 1 -9.24 -71.17 29.02
N ILE A 2 -9.80 -70.44 28.05
CA ILE A 2 -9.08 -69.93 26.86
C ILE A 2 -9.09 -68.41 26.97
N LYS A 3 -7.91 -67.77 26.95
CA LYS A 3 -7.72 -66.32 27.09
C LYS A 3 -7.76 -65.66 25.72
N ASN A 4 -8.69 -64.72 25.55
CA ASN A 4 -8.77 -63.73 24.48
C ASN A 4 -7.46 -62.97 24.30
N GLN A 5 -7.12 -62.58 23.07
CA GLN A 5 -6.35 -61.38 22.78
C GLN A 5 -6.93 -60.72 21.51
N VAL A 6 -7.66 -59.62 21.70
CA VAL A 6 -8.14 -58.74 20.62
C VAL A 6 -7.05 -57.70 20.39
N SER A 7 -6.47 -57.67 19.19
CA SER A 7 -5.37 -56.76 18.84
C SER A 7 -5.95 -55.50 18.19
N THR A 8 -5.96 -54.39 18.93
CA THR A 8 -6.44 -53.08 18.47
C THR A 8 -5.30 -52.37 17.74
N VAL A 9 -5.46 -52.15 16.43
CA VAL A 9 -4.54 -51.35 15.61
C VAL A 9 -4.90 -49.86 15.76
N LEU A 10 -4.00 -49.06 16.34
CA LEU A 10 -4.13 -47.61 16.44
C LEU A 10 -3.58 -46.94 15.16
N LEU A 11 -4.43 -46.27 14.39
CA LEU A 11 -4.01 -45.41 13.27
C LEU A 11 -3.68 -44.01 13.83
N ALA A 12 -2.39 -43.66 13.88
CA ALA A 12 -1.96 -42.31 14.23
C ALA A 12 -1.99 -41.42 12.98
N ILE A 13 -2.92 -40.46 12.95
CA ILE A 13 -3.03 -39.45 11.88
C ILE A 13 -1.95 -38.40 12.14
N LEU A 14 -0.89 -38.41 11.32
CA LEU A 14 0.12 -37.34 11.29
C LEU A 14 -0.52 -36.08 10.71
N SER A 15 -1.04 -35.23 11.60
CA SER A 15 -1.56 -33.92 11.23
C SER A 15 -0.39 -33.00 10.87
N SER A 16 -0.14 -32.86 9.57
CA SER A 16 0.86 -31.93 9.03
C SER A 16 0.42 -30.50 9.32
N CYS A 17 0.91 -29.93 10.42
CA CYS A 17 0.75 -28.51 10.74
C CYS A 17 1.53 -27.70 9.69
N HIS A 18 0.84 -27.24 8.65
CA HIS A 18 1.40 -26.29 7.70
C HIS A 18 1.45 -24.93 8.41
N THR A 19 2.62 -24.57 8.91
CA THR A 19 2.92 -23.20 9.32
C THR A 19 2.92 -22.33 8.07
N ALA A 20 1.77 -21.72 7.78
CA ALA A 20 1.71 -20.64 6.80
C ALA A 20 2.51 -19.46 7.36
N PHE A 21 3.67 -19.17 6.77
CA PHE A 21 4.37 -17.91 6.99
C PHE A 21 3.53 -16.81 6.34
N ALA A 22 2.76 -16.06 7.13
CA ALA A 22 2.25 -14.78 6.68
C ALA A 22 3.46 -13.88 6.40
N GLY A 23 3.67 -13.53 5.12
CA GLY A 23 4.72 -12.60 4.74
C GLY A 23 4.56 -11.30 5.53
N GLY A 24 5.58 -10.93 6.30
CA GLY A 24 5.56 -9.71 7.10
C GLY A 24 5.54 -8.47 6.20
N ALA A 25 4.78 -7.44 6.59
CA ALA A 25 4.81 -6.16 5.91
C ALA A 25 6.10 -5.40 6.25
N ILE A 26 6.76 -4.84 5.24
CA ILE A 26 7.91 -3.95 5.44
C ILE A 26 7.39 -2.52 5.49
N VAL A 27 7.79 -1.77 6.53
CA VAL A 27 7.44 -0.36 6.69
C VAL A 27 8.68 0.50 6.48
N LEU A 28 8.62 1.42 5.52
CA LEU A 28 9.66 2.42 5.28
C LEU A 28 9.11 3.81 5.60
N ASN A 29 9.91 4.62 6.28
CA ASN A 29 9.59 6.03 6.55
C ASN A 29 10.64 6.93 5.92
N SER A 30 10.20 8.00 5.25
CA SER A 30 11.06 9.07 4.73
C SER A 30 10.51 10.43 5.14
N ASN A 31 11.38 11.44 5.10
CA ASN A 31 11.05 12.83 5.46
C ASN A 31 10.81 13.71 4.24
N GLU A 32 10.83 13.15 3.04
CA GLU A 32 10.64 13.87 1.79
C GLU A 32 9.51 13.26 0.98
N CYS A 33 8.77 14.12 0.29
CA CYS A 33 7.67 13.74 -0.57
C CYS A 33 7.73 14.48 -1.89
N ILE A 34 7.32 13.81 -2.96
CA ILE A 34 6.99 14.42 -4.25
C ILE A 34 5.46 14.45 -4.33
N ILE A 35 4.90 15.64 -4.45
CA ILE A 35 3.48 15.93 -4.25
C ILE A 35 3.13 17.17 -5.09
N LEU A 36 1.86 17.35 -5.46
CA LEU A 36 1.38 18.59 -6.05
C LEU A 36 1.04 19.66 -4.99
N ASP A 37 1.30 20.92 -5.29
CA ASP A 37 0.76 22.03 -4.50
C ASP A 37 -0.73 22.24 -4.80
N GLY A 38 -1.39 23.11 -4.05
CA GLY A 38 -2.80 23.42 -4.25
C GLY A 38 -3.16 24.02 -5.62
N ASN A 39 -2.17 24.33 -6.46
CA ASN A 39 -2.33 24.87 -7.81
C ASN A 39 -1.85 23.87 -8.89
N GLY A 40 -1.53 22.63 -8.51
CA GLY A 40 -1.13 21.56 -9.43
C GLY A 40 0.33 21.59 -9.86
N LYS A 41 1.20 22.28 -9.12
CA LYS A 41 2.64 22.28 -9.37
C LYS A 41 3.33 21.20 -8.54
N GLU A 42 4.15 20.37 -9.18
CA GLU A 42 4.95 19.36 -8.47
C GLU A 42 6.05 20.01 -7.61
N GLU A 43 6.15 19.58 -6.35
CA GLU A 43 7.14 20.02 -5.39
C GLU A 43 7.73 18.85 -4.62
N THR A 44 9.04 18.93 -4.34
CA THR A 44 9.68 18.12 -3.32
C THR A 44 9.68 18.87 -2.01
N VAL A 45 8.95 18.35 -1.02
CA VAL A 45 8.76 19.01 0.29
C VAL A 45 9.12 18.08 1.42
N SER A 46 9.54 18.68 2.53
CA SER A 46 9.66 17.94 3.78
C SER A 46 8.28 17.51 4.26
N GLY A 47 8.14 16.23 4.60
CA GLY A 47 6.87 15.63 4.98
C GLY A 47 7.06 14.32 5.72
N SER A 48 5.98 13.56 5.84
CA SER A 48 6.01 12.19 6.35
C SER A 48 5.56 11.28 5.22
N LEU A 49 6.51 10.53 4.68
CA LEU A 49 6.23 9.43 3.76
C LEU A 49 6.17 8.13 4.57
N HIS A 50 5.05 7.43 4.46
CA HIS A 50 4.84 6.11 5.02
C HIS A 50 4.63 5.13 3.87
N THR A 51 5.50 4.12 3.78
CA THR A 51 5.37 3.06 2.78
C THR A 51 5.10 1.74 3.47
N VAL A 52 4.02 1.07 3.09
CA VAL A 52 3.71 -0.30 3.51
C VAL A 52 3.87 -1.21 2.30
N GLN A 53 4.82 -2.13 2.38
CA GLN A 53 5.02 -3.16 1.37
C GLN A 53 4.47 -4.49 1.89
N ASN A 54 3.59 -5.14 1.13
CA ASN A 54 3.11 -6.48 1.46
C ASN A 54 3.11 -7.36 0.21
N ALA A 55 3.93 -8.42 0.23
CA ALA A 55 4.16 -9.44 -0.80
C ALA A 55 4.41 -8.92 -2.23
N ASN A 56 3.43 -8.23 -2.80
CA ASN A 56 3.38 -7.73 -4.17
C ASN A 56 2.93 -6.25 -4.24
N ASN A 57 2.29 -5.71 -3.20
CA ASN A 57 1.74 -4.36 -3.22
C ASN A 57 2.63 -3.40 -2.45
N TYR A 58 2.67 -2.16 -2.92
CA TYR A 58 3.28 -1.04 -2.22
C TYR A 58 2.23 0.05 -2.04
N HIS A 59 2.00 0.43 -0.80
CA HIS A 59 1.10 1.51 -0.45
C HIS A 59 1.93 2.68 0.09
N TYR A 60 1.89 3.80 -0.60
CA TYR A 60 2.61 5.02 -0.26
C TYR A 60 1.59 6.04 0.20
N ILE A 61 1.77 6.54 1.42
CA ILE A 61 1.03 7.69 1.92
C ILE A 61 2.04 8.75 2.25
N CYS A 62 1.98 9.89 1.56
CA CYS A 62 2.71 11.07 1.99
C CYS A 62 1.76 12.12 2.57
N LYS A 63 2.19 12.76 3.65
CA LYS A 63 1.57 13.94 4.23
C LYS A 63 2.58 15.08 4.32
N ALA A 64 2.22 16.27 3.83
CA ALA A 64 3.09 17.43 3.86
C ALA A 64 2.32 18.77 3.96
N GLN A 65 3.07 19.86 4.13
CA GLN A 65 2.58 21.21 3.89
C GLN A 65 3.03 21.68 2.51
N VAL A 66 2.11 22.28 1.76
CA VAL A 66 2.36 22.87 0.43
C VAL A 66 1.67 24.21 0.29
N THR A 67 1.95 24.92 -0.80
CA THR A 67 1.22 26.15 -1.15
C THR A 67 -0.29 25.86 -1.25
N PRO A 68 -1.16 26.58 -0.52
CA PRO A 68 -2.60 26.37 -0.61
C PRO A 68 -3.19 26.73 -2.00
N PRO A 69 -4.35 26.17 -2.36
CA PRO A 69 -5.03 26.52 -3.60
C PRO A 69 -5.45 27.99 -3.66
N SER A 70 -5.08 28.68 -4.73
CA SER A 70 -5.46 30.09 -4.96
C SER A 70 -6.97 30.29 -5.17
N SER A 71 -7.69 29.22 -5.50
CA SER A 71 -9.16 29.22 -5.66
C SER A 71 -9.92 29.40 -4.34
N GLY A 72 -9.27 29.19 -3.20
CA GLY A 72 -9.91 29.17 -1.88
C GLY A 72 -10.70 27.89 -1.58
N HIS A 73 -10.65 26.89 -2.47
CA HIS A 73 -11.27 25.57 -2.30
C HIS A 73 -10.20 24.48 -2.21
N ALA A 74 -10.53 23.33 -1.62
CA ALA A 74 -9.63 22.19 -1.64
C ALA A 74 -9.35 21.76 -3.11
N ALA A 75 -8.12 21.34 -3.36
CA ALA A 75 -7.72 20.77 -4.65
C ALA A 75 -7.65 19.24 -4.54
N TYR A 76 -7.99 18.57 -5.63
CA TYR A 76 -7.98 17.12 -5.75
C TYR A 76 -7.24 16.75 -7.02
N PHE A 77 -6.29 15.84 -6.90
CA PHE A 77 -5.47 15.40 -8.02
C PHE A 77 -5.49 13.88 -8.13
N ASP A 78 -5.51 13.41 -9.37
CA ASP A 78 -5.48 12.01 -9.74
C ASP A 78 -4.93 11.90 -11.18
N TYR A 79 -4.81 10.67 -11.68
CA TYR A 79 -4.38 10.46 -13.06
C TYR A 79 -5.34 11.09 -14.09
N GLU A 80 -6.65 11.06 -13.84
CA GLU A 80 -7.68 11.49 -14.79
C GLU A 80 -7.59 13.00 -15.06
N ASN A 81 -7.20 13.79 -14.05
CA ASN A 81 -7.11 15.24 -14.16
C ASN A 81 -5.69 15.79 -14.36
N THR A 82 -4.64 15.01 -14.06
CA THR A 82 -3.23 15.46 -14.23
C THR A 82 -2.46 14.71 -15.30
N GLY A 83 -2.81 13.46 -15.61
CA GLY A 83 -2.02 12.54 -16.43
C GLY A 83 -0.72 12.05 -15.76
N LEU A 84 -0.48 12.40 -14.49
CA LEU A 84 0.72 11.98 -13.75
C LEU A 84 0.52 10.58 -13.15
N THR A 85 1.58 9.78 -13.13
CA THR A 85 1.57 8.47 -12.48
C THR A 85 2.24 8.54 -11.12
N CYS A 86 1.76 7.73 -10.18
CA CYS A 86 2.46 7.55 -8.91
C CYS A 86 3.42 6.36 -9.02
N GLY A 87 4.62 6.60 -9.57
CA GLY A 87 5.60 5.56 -9.88
C GLY A 87 5.38 4.90 -11.24
N ASP A 88 5.93 3.70 -11.44
CA ASP A 88 5.95 3.02 -12.75
C ASP A 88 4.58 2.44 -13.12
N ASN A 89 3.86 3.15 -14.00
CA ASN A 89 2.57 2.77 -14.58
C ASN A 89 1.43 2.59 -13.57
N ASN A 90 1.50 3.26 -12.41
CA ASN A 90 0.40 3.28 -11.48
C ASN A 90 -0.49 4.51 -11.70
N PHE A 91 -1.71 4.22 -12.14
CA PHE A 91 -2.76 5.20 -12.40
C PHE A 91 -3.72 5.37 -11.21
N GLU A 92 -3.65 4.48 -10.22
CA GLU A 92 -4.50 4.49 -9.02
C GLU A 92 -3.80 5.24 -7.88
N TRP A 93 -3.95 6.56 -7.89
CA TRP A 93 -3.53 7.43 -6.81
C TRP A 93 -4.48 8.62 -6.68
N HIS A 94 -4.55 9.17 -5.48
CA HIS A 94 -5.32 10.38 -5.20
C HIS A 94 -4.53 11.27 -4.25
N GLU A 95 -4.56 12.56 -4.53
CA GLU A 95 -4.06 13.58 -3.62
C GLU A 95 -5.15 14.59 -3.30
N THR A 96 -5.18 15.04 -2.05
CA THR A 96 -6.03 16.14 -1.59
C THR A 96 -5.17 17.21 -0.95
N VAL A 97 -5.34 18.46 -1.38
CA VAL A 97 -4.76 19.64 -0.75
C VAL A 97 -5.88 20.48 -0.13
N SER A 98 -5.86 20.65 1.19
CA SER A 98 -6.84 21.48 1.90
C SER A 98 -6.68 22.96 1.56
N THR A 99 -7.69 23.76 1.90
CA THR A 99 -7.64 25.23 1.79
C THR A 99 -6.54 25.89 2.63
N SER A 100 -5.95 25.13 3.56
CA SER A 100 -4.84 25.57 4.41
C SER A 100 -3.49 25.01 3.99
N GLY A 101 -3.41 24.27 2.87
CA GLY A 101 -2.16 23.68 2.39
C GLY A 101 -1.76 22.37 3.06
N ASN A 102 -2.66 21.75 3.84
CA ASN A 102 -2.43 20.38 4.31
C ASN A 102 -2.67 19.44 3.14
N ALA A 103 -1.66 18.68 2.76
CA ALA A 103 -1.77 17.78 1.64
C ALA A 103 -1.51 16.32 2.04
N VAL A 104 -2.27 15.43 1.42
CA VAL A 104 -2.17 13.98 1.58
C VAL A 104 -2.26 13.35 0.21
N VAL A 105 -1.23 12.61 -0.18
CA VAL A 105 -1.25 11.72 -1.35
C VAL A 105 -1.30 10.28 -0.87
N ASP A 106 -2.20 9.50 -1.46
CA ASP A 106 -2.39 8.07 -1.25
C ASP A 106 -2.23 7.36 -2.60
N CYS A 107 -1.30 6.41 -2.64
CA CYS A 107 -0.91 5.72 -3.85
C CYS A 107 -0.72 4.23 -3.62
N LEU A 108 -1.45 3.41 -4.38
CA LEU A 108 -1.39 1.96 -4.29
C LEU A 108 -0.76 1.37 -5.54
N ILE A 109 0.52 1.00 -5.49
CA ILE A 109 1.18 0.30 -6.59
C ILE A 109 0.91 -1.20 -6.41
N THR A 110 0.12 -1.74 -7.33
CA THR A 110 0.01 -3.19 -7.54
C THR A 110 0.93 -3.59 -8.69
N PRO A 111 1.58 -4.76 -8.66
CA PRO A 111 2.37 -5.18 -9.79
C PRO A 111 1.43 -5.48 -10.95
N ALA A 112 1.85 -5.13 -12.17
CA ALA A 112 1.15 -5.54 -13.37
C ALA A 112 0.90 -7.06 -13.31
N ALA A 113 -0.34 -7.48 -13.56
CA ALA A 113 -0.65 -8.89 -13.66
C ALA A 113 0.34 -9.54 -14.64
N PRO A 114 0.91 -10.73 -14.32
CA PRO A 114 1.76 -11.41 -15.28
C PRO A 114 0.99 -11.53 -16.60
N PRO A 115 1.64 -11.32 -17.76
CA PRO A 115 0.97 -11.41 -19.04
C PRO A 115 0.26 -12.76 -19.11
N LYS A 116 -1.03 -12.74 -19.44
CA LYS A 116 -1.78 -13.98 -19.68
C LYS A 116 -1.09 -14.68 -20.86
N SER A 117 -0.39 -15.77 -20.56
CA SER A 117 0.21 -16.68 -21.54
C SER A 117 -0.87 -17.30 -22.42
#